data_AF-A0A7D5V2T4-F1
#
_entry.id   AF-A0A7D5V2T4-F1
#
_cell.length_a   1.000
_cell.length_b   1.000
_cell.length_c   1.000
_cell.angle_alpha   90.00
_cell.angle_beta   90.00
_cell.angle_gamma   90.00
#
_symmetry.space_group_name_H-M   'P 1'
#
loop_
_entity.id
_entity.type
_entity.pdbx_description
1 polymer ?
#
loop_
_entity_poly.entity_id
_entity_poly.type
_entity_poly.pdbx_seq_one_letter_code
_entity_poly.pdbx_strand_id
1 'polypeptide(L)'
;MHWGFADIDPVTWKPVINDGKDQWEDFKKLPNVKRILSLGGWVYSTDPATYSIIRDAIINNRQIFASNLAQFVKDEGVDGVDIDWEYPGAPDIYIWSQPIGQKSDGVNYLKFLTALKARIGSEKSWDVGNPNAFDECPSGRCIRSHVNLTETNNMLVMITKAGVPNNKIFVGEASYGRSFRMAKEGCWGPTCGFTGSRTQSTANPGRCTNTRGYLAYAEIKEIISAGGNVRTFHDGDSNTDVLLYNGDYVGYMTPTTKDTRRTDWREFNFAGTIDWAVDLQEFSEEHLTNTDRPKSGQGCISGHDMTLETAEMCEFACEYGFCPSSLCICDEKGKLKGLPAERKDVKGSAWDWLHLDMNRLCAFSCRYDNCPHEVCTDGIIQQGEDEDED
;
A
#
# COMPACT_ATOMS: atom_id res chain seq x y z
N MET A 1 -2.48 15.58 -1.52
CA MET A 1 -2.76 14.45 -0.60
C MET A 1 -4.23 14.11 -0.71
N HIS A 2 -4.56 12.82 -0.86
CA HIS A 2 -5.94 12.33 -0.89
C HIS A 2 -6.20 11.55 0.41
N TRP A 3 -7.38 11.72 1.00
CA TRP A 3 -7.85 10.88 2.11
C TRP A 3 -8.63 9.70 1.52
N GLY A 4 -7.98 8.53 1.47
CA GLY A 4 -8.59 7.25 1.10
C GLY A 4 -9.01 6.48 2.36
N PHE A 5 -10.29 6.34 2.69
CA PHE A 5 -11.49 6.87 2.03
C PHE A 5 -12.50 7.40 3.06
N ALA A 6 -13.55 8.04 2.56
CA ALA A 6 -14.74 8.36 3.35
C ALA A 6 -16.00 7.66 2.83
N ASP A 7 -16.88 7.32 3.76
CA ASP A 7 -18.14 6.65 3.53
C ASP A 7 -19.23 7.65 3.08
N ILE A 8 -20.36 7.10 2.64
CA ILE A 8 -21.58 7.85 2.33
C ILE A 8 -22.70 7.38 3.27
N ASP A 9 -23.36 8.31 3.95
CA ASP A 9 -24.60 8.06 4.70
C ASP A 9 -25.72 7.63 3.72
N PRO A 10 -26.29 6.41 3.83
CA PRO A 10 -27.29 5.89 2.89
C PRO A 10 -28.70 6.49 3.05
N VAL A 11 -28.89 7.39 4.02
CA VAL A 11 -30.16 8.11 4.27
C VAL A 11 -30.04 9.58 3.90
N THR A 12 -28.97 10.25 4.34
CA THR A 12 -28.77 11.70 4.09
C THR A 12 -27.89 12.01 2.88
N TRP A 13 -27.17 11.02 2.34
CA TRP A 13 -26.21 11.14 1.23
C TRP A 13 -25.07 12.11 1.52
N LYS A 14 -24.67 12.23 2.79
CA LYS A 14 -23.52 13.03 3.23
C LYS A 14 -22.25 12.18 3.28
N PRO A 15 -21.06 12.75 3.06
CA PRO A 15 -19.80 12.10 3.40
C PRO A 15 -19.69 11.84 4.91
N VAL A 16 -19.05 10.74 5.28
CA VAL A 16 -18.76 10.36 6.67
C VAL A 16 -17.29 9.99 6.79
N ILE A 17 -16.55 10.70 7.65
CA ILE A 17 -15.14 10.39 7.92
C ILE A 17 -15.07 9.29 8.97
N ASN A 18 -14.51 8.14 8.57
CA ASN A 18 -14.22 7.02 9.47
C ASN A 18 -12.81 7.19 10.08
N ASP A 19 -12.64 8.17 10.96
CA ASP A 19 -11.34 8.50 11.55
C ASP A 19 -10.96 7.57 12.71
N GLY A 20 -10.63 6.31 12.42
CA GLY A 20 -10.22 5.31 13.41
C GLY A 20 -8.85 5.56 14.06
N LYS A 21 -8.21 6.70 13.79
CA LYS A 21 -6.84 7.05 14.23
C LYS A 21 -6.68 8.51 14.69
N ASP A 22 -7.76 9.30 14.76
CA ASP A 22 -7.78 10.73 15.08
C ASP A 22 -6.88 11.61 14.15
N GLN A 23 -6.70 11.19 12.88
CA GLN A 23 -5.81 11.79 11.88
C GLN A 23 -6.47 12.84 10.98
N TRP A 24 -7.80 12.98 10.97
CA TRP A 24 -8.51 13.89 10.05
C TRP A 24 -8.15 15.36 10.26
N GLU A 25 -8.00 15.78 11.52
CA GLU A 25 -7.57 17.15 11.84
C GLU A 25 -6.14 17.43 11.38
N ASP A 26 -5.24 16.45 11.43
CA ASP A 26 -3.85 16.63 10.99
C ASP A 26 -3.72 16.59 9.46
N PHE A 27 -4.51 15.74 8.79
CA PHE A 27 -4.71 15.80 7.33
C PHE A 27 -5.20 17.19 6.88
N LYS A 28 -6.15 17.79 7.60
CA LYS A 28 -6.63 19.16 7.31
C LYS A 28 -5.57 20.23 7.54
N LYS A 29 -4.62 20.03 8.45
CA LYS A 29 -3.51 20.96 8.76
C LYS A 29 -2.32 20.87 7.81
N LEU A 30 -2.21 19.83 6.98
CA LEU A 30 -1.05 19.59 6.11
C LEU A 30 -0.66 20.84 5.28
N PRO A 31 0.54 21.42 5.47
CA PRO A 31 0.94 22.64 4.78
C PRO A 31 1.26 22.38 3.31
N ASN A 32 1.12 23.42 2.48
CA ASN A 32 1.57 23.46 1.08
C ASN A 32 0.97 22.40 0.12
N VAL A 33 0.01 21.58 0.56
CA VAL A 33 -0.64 20.55 -0.25
C VAL A 33 -2.13 20.82 -0.46
N LYS A 34 -2.66 20.34 -1.59
CA LYS A 34 -4.11 20.20 -1.78
C LYS A 34 -4.61 18.96 -1.05
N ARG A 35 -5.65 19.12 -0.23
CA ARG A 35 -6.26 18.10 0.62
C ARG A 35 -7.57 17.67 -0.02
N ILE A 36 -7.62 16.47 -0.59
CA ILE A 36 -8.76 15.96 -1.38
C ILE A 36 -9.42 14.81 -0.63
N LEU A 37 -10.75 14.76 -0.61
CA LEU A 37 -11.50 13.66 -0.02
C LEU A 37 -11.85 12.60 -1.09
N SER A 38 -11.33 11.38 -0.98
CA SER A 38 -11.71 10.27 -1.86
C SER A 38 -12.89 9.48 -1.27
N LEU A 39 -13.89 9.17 -2.10
CA LEU A 39 -15.02 8.30 -1.72
C LEU A 39 -15.12 7.11 -2.68
N GLY A 40 -15.27 5.91 -2.12
CA GLY A 40 -15.30 4.66 -2.88
C GLY A 40 -14.12 3.75 -2.54
N GLY A 41 -13.35 3.37 -3.56
CA GLY A 41 -12.34 2.32 -3.51
C GLY A 41 -12.94 0.92 -3.58
N TRP A 42 -12.08 -0.07 -3.81
CA TRP A 42 -12.45 -1.44 -4.17
C TRP A 42 -13.42 -2.08 -3.18
N VAL A 43 -13.12 -2.01 -1.87
CA VAL A 43 -13.95 -2.62 -0.83
C VAL A 43 -15.33 -1.95 -0.80
N TYR A 44 -15.40 -0.62 -0.68
CA TYR A 44 -16.67 0.09 -0.60
C TYR A 44 -17.55 -0.14 -1.83
N SER A 45 -16.92 -0.26 -3.00
CA SER A 45 -17.58 -0.42 -4.29
C SER A 45 -17.98 -1.86 -4.63
N THR A 46 -17.44 -2.88 -3.93
CA THR A 46 -17.63 -4.31 -4.25
C THR A 46 -18.11 -5.18 -3.08
N ASP A 47 -18.10 -4.70 -1.83
CA ASP A 47 -18.63 -5.45 -0.69
C ASP A 47 -20.18 -5.48 -0.67
N PRO A 48 -20.84 -6.64 -0.42
CA PRO A 48 -22.30 -6.75 -0.35
C PRO A 48 -23.02 -5.80 0.61
N ALA A 49 -22.34 -5.24 1.62
CA ALA A 49 -22.91 -4.28 2.57
C ALA A 49 -22.93 -2.84 2.05
N THR A 50 -21.99 -2.44 1.19
CA THR A 50 -21.77 -1.03 0.78
C THR A 50 -21.92 -0.77 -0.72
N TYR A 51 -21.79 -1.77 -1.58
CA TYR A 51 -21.76 -1.60 -3.04
C TYR A 51 -22.97 -0.83 -3.62
N SER A 52 -24.14 -0.96 -3.00
CA SER A 52 -25.36 -0.25 -3.39
C SER A 52 -25.32 1.23 -3.03
N ILE A 53 -24.64 1.62 -1.95
CA ILE A 53 -24.71 2.99 -1.40
C ILE A 53 -24.10 4.00 -2.38
N ILE A 54 -22.87 3.76 -2.86
CA ILE A 54 -22.23 4.63 -3.85
C ILE A 54 -23.02 4.66 -5.18
N ARG A 55 -23.62 3.52 -5.56
CA ARG A 55 -24.48 3.41 -6.76
C ARG A 55 -25.75 4.23 -6.60
N ASP A 56 -26.46 4.15 -5.48
CA ASP A 56 -27.68 4.93 -5.21
C ASP A 56 -27.39 6.42 -5.02
N ALA A 57 -26.26 6.78 -4.42
CA ALA A 57 -25.80 8.17 -4.31
C ALA A 57 -25.56 8.81 -5.69
N ILE A 58 -24.94 8.06 -6.62
CA ILE A 58 -24.55 8.51 -7.96
C ILE A 58 -25.70 8.41 -8.99
N ILE A 59 -26.54 7.38 -8.90
CA ILE A 59 -27.61 7.11 -9.87
C ILE A 59 -28.91 7.80 -9.44
N ASN A 60 -29.35 7.59 -8.20
CA ASN A 60 -30.69 8.00 -7.76
C ASN A 60 -30.67 9.35 -7.04
N ASN A 61 -29.68 9.61 -6.17
CA ASN A 61 -29.66 10.78 -5.27
C ASN A 61 -28.68 11.90 -5.69
N ARG A 62 -28.18 11.82 -6.93
CA ARG A 62 -27.05 12.61 -7.49
C ARG A 62 -27.03 14.11 -7.20
N GLN A 63 -28.19 14.78 -7.15
CA GLN A 63 -28.26 16.23 -6.90
C GLN A 63 -28.12 16.58 -5.41
N ILE A 64 -28.59 15.71 -4.52
CA ILE A 64 -28.43 15.83 -3.07
C ILE A 64 -26.96 15.51 -2.74
N PHE A 65 -26.46 14.35 -3.19
CA PHE A 65 -25.08 13.92 -2.95
C PHE A 65 -24.04 14.94 -3.47
N ALA A 66 -24.18 15.43 -4.71
CA ALA A 66 -23.27 16.45 -5.23
C ALA A 66 -23.38 17.82 -4.52
N SER A 67 -24.50 18.13 -3.86
CA SER A 67 -24.65 19.35 -3.05
C SER A 67 -24.08 19.16 -1.64
N ASN A 68 -24.24 17.96 -1.06
CA ASN A 68 -23.62 17.60 0.22
C ASN A 68 -22.09 17.56 0.11
N LEU A 69 -21.52 16.96 -0.96
CA LEU A 69 -20.08 17.00 -1.24
C LEU A 69 -19.57 18.45 -1.36
N ALA A 70 -20.25 19.29 -2.14
CA ALA A 70 -19.89 20.70 -2.32
C ALA A 70 -20.13 21.58 -1.07
N GLN A 71 -20.82 21.07 -0.05
CA GLN A 71 -20.97 21.73 1.25
C GLN A 71 -19.91 21.22 2.24
N PHE A 72 -19.69 19.91 2.31
CA PHE A 72 -18.63 19.27 3.09
C PHE A 72 -17.24 19.87 2.79
N VAL A 73 -16.93 20.09 1.50
CA VAL A 73 -15.68 20.75 1.08
C VAL A 73 -15.47 22.12 1.74
N LYS A 74 -16.56 22.89 1.96
CA LYS A 74 -16.50 24.20 2.61
C LYS A 74 -16.43 24.07 4.13
N ASP A 75 -17.25 23.20 4.70
CA ASP A 75 -17.40 23.03 6.15
C ASP A 75 -16.10 22.49 6.78
N GLU A 76 -15.44 21.55 6.10
CA GLU A 76 -14.17 20.95 6.53
C GLU A 76 -12.92 21.68 5.99
N GLY A 77 -13.07 22.70 5.14
CA GLY A 77 -11.96 23.49 4.60
C GLY A 77 -10.96 22.71 3.73
N VAL A 78 -11.37 21.57 3.18
CA VAL A 78 -10.61 20.76 2.22
C VAL A 78 -10.69 21.36 0.81
N ASP A 79 -9.80 20.95 -0.10
CA ASP A 79 -9.62 21.58 -1.41
C ASP A 79 -10.46 20.96 -2.53
N GLY A 80 -11.06 19.78 -2.32
CA GLY A 80 -11.86 19.10 -3.33
C GLY A 80 -12.29 17.69 -2.95
N VAL A 81 -12.89 17.00 -3.91
CA VAL A 81 -13.34 15.61 -3.79
C VAL A 81 -12.87 14.79 -4.98
N ASP A 82 -12.68 13.50 -4.72
CA ASP A 82 -12.26 12.47 -5.65
C ASP A 82 -13.24 11.29 -5.51
N ILE A 83 -13.53 10.61 -6.62
CA ILE A 83 -14.63 9.63 -6.69
C ILE A 83 -14.13 8.36 -7.36
N ASP A 84 -14.02 7.32 -6.55
CA ASP A 84 -13.41 6.05 -6.90
C ASP A 84 -14.47 4.93 -6.87
N TRP A 85 -15.50 5.08 -7.70
CA TRP A 85 -16.52 4.03 -7.85
C TRP A 85 -15.93 2.89 -8.69
N GLU A 86 -15.62 1.76 -8.05
CA GLU A 86 -15.04 0.59 -8.71
C GLU A 86 -16.08 -0.49 -9.12
N TYR A 87 -16.35 -0.76 -10.41
CA TYR A 87 -16.23 0.15 -11.54
C TYR A 87 -17.63 0.38 -12.18
N PRO A 88 -17.90 1.52 -12.84
CA PRO A 88 -19.22 1.81 -13.39
C PRO A 88 -19.50 0.92 -14.61
N GLY A 89 -20.44 -0.01 -14.48
CA GLY A 89 -20.79 -0.94 -15.55
C GLY A 89 -19.89 -2.20 -15.64
N ALA A 90 -19.08 -2.48 -14.62
CA ALA A 90 -18.25 -3.69 -14.53
C ALA A 90 -19.06 -4.99 -14.78
N PRO A 91 -18.80 -5.74 -15.87
CA PRO A 91 -19.56 -6.93 -16.22
C PRO A 91 -19.06 -8.21 -15.51
N ASP A 92 -17.90 -8.14 -14.86
CA ASP A 92 -17.10 -9.27 -14.37
C ASP A 92 -16.98 -9.33 -12.82
N ILE A 93 -17.46 -8.29 -12.13
CA ILE A 93 -17.59 -8.25 -10.67
C ILE A 93 -19.02 -8.71 -10.30
N TYR A 94 -19.13 -9.73 -9.44
CA TYR A 94 -20.39 -10.39 -9.11
C TYR A 94 -20.70 -10.35 -7.61
N ILE A 95 -21.95 -10.04 -7.27
CA ILE A 95 -22.51 -10.20 -5.93
C ILE A 95 -23.79 -11.04 -6.05
N TRP A 96 -23.99 -12.02 -5.15
CA TRP A 96 -25.08 -12.99 -5.22
C TRP A 96 -25.26 -13.66 -6.61
N SER A 97 -24.14 -13.94 -7.28
CA SER A 97 -24.07 -14.49 -8.65
C SER A 97 -24.71 -13.62 -9.75
N GLN A 98 -24.91 -12.33 -9.51
CA GLN A 98 -25.31 -11.34 -10.53
C GLN A 98 -24.20 -10.31 -10.74
N PRO A 99 -23.94 -9.85 -11.99
CA PRO A 99 -22.96 -8.81 -12.25
C PRO A 99 -23.45 -7.46 -11.69
N ILE A 100 -22.59 -6.73 -10.99
CA ILE A 100 -22.99 -5.49 -10.28
C ILE A 100 -23.00 -4.24 -11.16
N GLY A 101 -22.45 -4.33 -12.37
CA GLY A 101 -22.42 -3.25 -13.35
C GLY A 101 -23.59 -3.32 -14.35
N GLN A 102 -24.22 -2.18 -14.60
CA GLN A 102 -25.25 -2.00 -15.61
C GLN A 102 -24.74 -1.19 -16.80
N LYS A 103 -25.25 -1.44 -18.01
CA LYS A 103 -24.92 -0.65 -19.22
C LYS A 103 -25.27 0.84 -19.11
N SER A 104 -26.16 1.19 -18.19
CA SER A 104 -26.56 2.54 -17.81
C SER A 104 -25.53 3.28 -16.94
N ASP A 105 -24.62 2.57 -16.27
CA ASP A 105 -23.77 3.11 -15.21
C ASP A 105 -22.81 4.18 -15.73
N GLY A 106 -22.08 3.94 -16.81
CA GLY A 106 -21.17 4.94 -17.38
C GLY A 106 -21.87 6.25 -17.76
N VAL A 107 -23.13 6.17 -18.23
CA VAL A 107 -23.96 7.36 -18.53
C VAL A 107 -24.47 8.01 -17.25
N ASN A 108 -24.82 7.23 -16.23
CA ASN A 108 -25.23 7.75 -14.93
C ASN A 108 -24.07 8.40 -14.17
N TYR A 109 -22.87 7.82 -14.24
CA TYR A 109 -21.66 8.35 -13.65
C TYR A 109 -21.24 9.64 -14.36
N LEU A 110 -21.25 9.67 -15.69
CA LEU A 110 -21.06 10.90 -16.46
C LEU A 110 -22.03 12.02 -16.03
N LYS A 111 -23.33 11.70 -15.85
CA LYS A 111 -24.34 12.67 -15.36
C LYS A 111 -24.06 13.13 -13.92
N PHE A 112 -23.63 12.24 -13.03
CA PHE A 112 -23.26 12.61 -11.65
C PHE A 112 -22.00 13.47 -11.62
N LEU A 113 -20.91 13.03 -12.27
CA LEU A 113 -19.68 13.80 -12.41
C LEU A 113 -19.94 15.14 -13.08
N THR A 114 -20.90 15.25 -14.00
CA THR A 114 -21.33 16.54 -14.57
C THR A 114 -22.04 17.42 -13.54
N ALA A 115 -22.93 16.86 -12.71
CA ALA A 115 -23.62 17.59 -11.65
C ALA A 115 -22.67 18.03 -10.51
N LEU A 116 -21.62 17.25 -10.25
CA LEU A 116 -20.55 17.56 -9.30
C LEU A 116 -19.58 18.61 -9.89
N LYS A 117 -19.12 18.41 -11.13
CA LYS A 117 -18.29 19.35 -11.92
C LYS A 117 -18.94 20.72 -12.07
N ALA A 118 -20.25 20.79 -12.28
CA ALA A 118 -21.02 22.04 -12.31
C ALA A 118 -21.02 22.80 -10.97
N ARG A 119 -20.55 22.17 -9.88
CA ARG A 119 -20.36 22.76 -8.55
C ARG A 119 -18.87 22.90 -8.16
N ILE A 120 -17.91 22.27 -8.87
CA ILE A 120 -16.52 22.08 -8.37
C ILE A 120 -15.37 22.29 -9.39
N GLY A 121 -15.37 21.71 -10.61
CA GLY A 121 -14.16 21.77 -11.50
C GLY A 121 -13.99 20.62 -12.50
N SER A 122 -12.90 20.56 -13.30
CA SER A 122 -12.93 19.89 -14.61
C SER A 122 -11.75 18.97 -15.07
N GLU A 123 -12.11 17.70 -15.44
CA GLU A 123 -11.50 16.66 -16.35
C GLU A 123 -11.25 15.23 -15.75
N LYS A 124 -10.73 14.21 -16.50
CA LYS A 124 -10.94 12.72 -16.31
C LYS A 124 -9.79 11.82 -16.91
N SER A 125 -9.79 10.49 -17.26
CA SER A 125 -10.56 9.16 -17.23
C SER A 125 -9.75 8.11 -18.07
N TRP A 126 -9.89 6.75 -18.23
CA TRP A 126 -10.56 5.54 -17.62
C TRP A 126 -10.78 4.40 -18.70
N ASP A 127 -10.76 3.04 -18.57
CA ASP A 127 -10.03 2.01 -17.76
C ASP A 127 -10.12 0.52 -18.35
N VAL A 128 -9.81 -0.57 -17.58
CA VAL A 128 -9.40 -1.97 -17.98
C VAL A 128 -10.52 -3.06 -17.98
N GLY A 129 -10.31 -4.22 -18.65
CA GLY A 129 -11.09 -5.46 -18.37
C GLY A 129 -11.27 -6.57 -19.43
N ASN A 130 -10.44 -6.68 -20.49
CA ASN A 130 -10.75 -7.50 -21.69
C ASN A 130 -9.72 -8.64 -21.92
N PRO A 131 -10.11 -9.89 -22.31
CA PRO A 131 -9.17 -10.93 -22.71
C PRO A 131 -8.34 -10.61 -23.97
N ASN A 132 -8.70 -9.55 -24.70
CA ASN A 132 -7.92 -8.96 -25.81
C ASN A 132 -7.13 -7.70 -25.38
N ALA A 133 -7.00 -7.43 -24.07
CA ALA A 133 -6.20 -6.29 -23.55
C ALA A 133 -4.73 -6.63 -23.28
N PHE A 134 -4.31 -7.89 -23.50
CA PHE A 134 -2.97 -8.39 -23.22
C PHE A 134 -2.56 -9.41 -24.27
N ASP A 135 -1.26 -9.64 -24.46
CA ASP A 135 -0.78 -10.72 -25.35
C ASP A 135 -1.28 -12.11 -24.89
N GLU A 136 -1.36 -13.04 -25.83
CA GLU A 136 -1.94 -14.38 -25.61
C GLU A 136 -1.41 -15.08 -24.36
N CYS A 137 -2.28 -15.24 -23.37
CA CYS A 137 -2.08 -16.15 -22.23
C CYS A 137 -3.21 -17.19 -22.18
N PRO A 138 -3.17 -18.27 -23.00
CA PRO A 138 -4.24 -19.27 -23.06
C PRO A 138 -4.50 -20.02 -21.75
N SER A 139 -3.59 -19.94 -20.78
CA SER A 139 -3.73 -20.56 -19.46
C SER A 139 -4.49 -19.71 -18.43
N GLY A 140 -4.68 -18.41 -18.71
CA GLY A 140 -5.22 -17.42 -17.77
C GLY A 140 -4.39 -17.22 -16.49
N ARG A 141 -3.16 -17.74 -16.43
CA ARG A 141 -2.33 -17.80 -15.22
C ARG A 141 -0.85 -17.49 -15.49
N CYS A 142 -0.56 -16.65 -16.48
CA CYS A 142 0.80 -16.22 -16.77
C CYS A 142 1.24 -15.14 -15.76
N ILE A 143 2.48 -15.20 -15.32
CA ILE A 143 3.09 -14.12 -14.53
C ILE A 143 3.24 -12.91 -15.46
N ARG A 144 2.74 -11.75 -15.03
CA ARG A 144 2.87 -10.46 -15.71
C ARG A 144 3.07 -9.38 -14.65
N SER A 145 3.87 -8.38 -14.98
CA SER A 145 4.00 -7.19 -14.13
C SER A 145 2.69 -6.41 -14.11
N HIS A 146 2.25 -6.01 -12.92
CA HIS A 146 1.11 -5.12 -12.74
C HIS A 146 1.41 -3.64 -13.09
N VAL A 147 2.70 -3.31 -13.27
CA VAL A 147 3.19 -1.98 -13.62
C VAL A 147 3.88 -1.95 -14.99
N ASN A 148 3.60 -2.92 -15.87
CA ASN A 148 4.18 -3.01 -17.20
C ASN A 148 3.97 -1.70 -18.00
N LEU A 149 5.07 -1.01 -18.31
CA LEU A 149 5.06 0.28 -18.99
C LEU A 149 4.38 0.24 -20.36
N THR A 150 4.46 -0.90 -21.07
CA THR A 150 3.76 -1.09 -22.35
C THR A 150 2.25 -0.97 -22.18
N GLU A 151 1.68 -1.53 -21.10
CA GLU A 151 0.24 -1.43 -20.84
C GLU A 151 -0.16 -0.05 -20.37
N THR A 152 0.67 0.62 -19.56
CA THR A 152 0.48 2.04 -19.21
C THR A 152 0.42 2.89 -20.49
N ASN A 153 1.35 2.70 -21.43
CA ASN A 153 1.39 3.42 -22.69
C ASN A 153 0.18 3.09 -23.60
N ASN A 154 -0.19 1.81 -23.74
CA ASN A 154 -1.41 1.40 -24.45
C ASN A 154 -2.65 2.11 -23.90
N MET A 155 -2.76 2.17 -22.57
CA MET A 155 -3.89 2.78 -21.85
C MET A 155 -3.92 4.31 -22.04
N LEU A 156 -2.80 5.00 -21.85
CA LEU A 156 -2.67 6.45 -22.11
C LEU A 156 -2.99 6.81 -23.58
N VAL A 157 -2.60 5.97 -24.54
CA VAL A 157 -2.96 6.11 -25.96
C VAL A 157 -4.46 5.94 -26.19
N MET A 158 -5.17 5.09 -25.44
CA MET A 158 -6.63 4.98 -25.50
C MET A 158 -7.32 6.22 -24.90
N ILE A 159 -6.89 6.69 -23.72
CA ILE A 159 -7.44 7.89 -23.08
C ILE A 159 -7.33 9.12 -24.00
N THR A 160 -6.13 9.35 -24.54
CA THR A 160 -5.83 10.55 -25.33
C THR A 160 -6.55 10.52 -26.69
N LYS A 161 -6.66 9.36 -27.33
CA LYS A 161 -7.50 9.17 -28.53
C LYS A 161 -9.00 9.32 -28.25
N ALA A 162 -9.46 9.11 -27.02
CA ALA A 162 -10.83 9.43 -26.60
C ALA A 162 -11.07 10.93 -26.34
N GLY A 163 -10.06 11.79 -26.56
CA GLY A 163 -10.17 13.25 -26.53
C GLY A 163 -9.90 13.89 -25.17
N VAL A 164 -9.27 13.17 -24.23
CA VAL A 164 -8.79 13.75 -22.98
C VAL A 164 -7.37 14.33 -23.19
N PRO A 165 -7.11 15.61 -22.85
CA PRO A 165 -5.77 16.19 -22.98
C PRO A 165 -4.75 15.56 -22.02
N ASN A 166 -3.51 15.34 -22.49
CA ASN A 166 -2.41 14.82 -21.67
C ASN A 166 -2.26 15.61 -20.35
N ASN A 167 -2.29 16.95 -20.42
CA ASN A 167 -2.14 17.84 -19.27
C ASN A 167 -3.37 17.89 -18.32
N LYS A 168 -4.26 16.90 -18.41
CA LYS A 168 -5.33 16.60 -17.44
C LYS A 168 -5.26 15.19 -16.86
N ILE A 169 -4.33 14.36 -17.33
CA ILE A 169 -4.14 12.98 -16.91
C ILE A 169 -2.91 12.95 -15.99
N PHE A 170 -3.10 12.45 -14.78
CA PHE A 170 -2.00 12.04 -13.90
C PHE A 170 -1.79 10.53 -14.09
N VAL A 171 -0.55 10.09 -14.31
CA VAL A 171 -0.26 8.67 -14.54
C VAL A 171 -0.08 7.93 -13.20
N GLY A 172 -0.63 6.72 -13.09
CA GLY A 172 -0.54 5.93 -11.85
C GLY A 172 0.85 5.36 -11.60
N GLU A 173 1.26 5.38 -10.33
CA GLU A 173 2.46 4.73 -9.77
C GLU A 173 2.05 3.83 -8.59
N ALA A 174 2.82 2.77 -8.34
CA ALA A 174 2.58 1.86 -7.23
C ALA A 174 3.71 1.93 -6.18
N SER A 175 3.34 2.13 -4.92
CA SER A 175 4.18 1.88 -3.73
C SER A 175 3.91 0.49 -3.14
N TYR A 176 3.55 -0.46 -4.00
CA TYR A 176 3.35 -1.86 -3.65
C TYR A 176 3.79 -2.76 -4.81
N GLY A 177 3.97 -4.04 -4.52
CA GLY A 177 4.18 -5.09 -5.51
C GLY A 177 3.01 -6.07 -5.56
N ARG A 178 2.69 -6.57 -6.75
CA ARG A 178 1.81 -7.74 -6.90
C ARG A 178 2.66 -9.01 -6.91
N SER A 179 2.33 -9.95 -6.02
CA SER A 179 3.11 -11.18 -5.81
C SER A 179 2.40 -12.45 -6.32
N PHE A 180 3.19 -13.37 -6.89
CA PHE A 180 2.71 -14.59 -7.51
C PHE A 180 3.63 -15.78 -7.17
N ARG A 181 3.08 -16.85 -6.59
CA ARG A 181 3.81 -18.12 -6.41
C ARG A 181 4.09 -18.74 -7.77
N MET A 182 5.36 -18.82 -8.14
CA MET A 182 5.78 -19.39 -9.42
C MET A 182 5.38 -20.87 -9.48
N ALA A 183 4.76 -21.31 -10.57
CA ALA A 183 4.40 -22.72 -10.77
C ALA A 183 5.62 -23.61 -11.07
N LYS A 184 6.76 -22.99 -11.40
CA LYS A 184 8.09 -23.60 -11.44
C LYS A 184 9.07 -22.54 -10.95
N GLU A 185 9.86 -22.87 -9.93
CA GLU A 185 10.89 -21.97 -9.39
C GLU A 185 11.85 -21.48 -10.48
N GLY A 186 12.20 -20.19 -10.44
CA GLY A 186 13.00 -19.52 -11.47
C GLY A 186 12.28 -19.25 -12.80
N CYS A 187 11.03 -19.69 -12.98
CA CYS A 187 10.20 -19.33 -14.14
C CYS A 187 9.32 -18.12 -13.79
N TRP A 188 9.80 -16.92 -14.12
CA TRP A 188 9.16 -15.64 -13.80
C TRP A 188 8.70 -14.81 -15.02
N GLY A 189 9.12 -15.18 -16.24
CA GLY A 189 8.85 -14.40 -17.45
C GLY A 189 7.39 -14.40 -17.91
N PRO A 190 7.02 -13.59 -18.93
CA PRO A 190 5.63 -13.31 -19.34
C PRO A 190 4.80 -14.51 -19.84
N THR A 191 5.42 -15.68 -20.00
CA THR A 191 4.80 -16.97 -20.39
C THR A 191 4.87 -18.03 -19.29
N CYS A 192 5.57 -17.77 -18.18
CA CYS A 192 5.65 -18.66 -17.03
C CYS A 192 4.34 -18.66 -16.23
N GLY A 193 3.94 -19.81 -15.70
CA GLY A 193 2.71 -19.94 -14.92
C GLY A 193 2.86 -19.61 -13.44
N PHE A 194 1.78 -19.17 -12.80
CA PHE A 194 1.64 -19.10 -11.33
C PHE A 194 0.63 -20.12 -10.76
N THR A 195 0.71 -20.36 -9.45
CA THR A 195 -0.27 -21.18 -8.70
C THR A 195 -1.32 -20.33 -7.96
N GLY A 196 -2.51 -20.89 -7.79
CA GLY A 196 -3.69 -20.16 -7.29
C GLY A 196 -4.70 -19.86 -8.40
N SER A 197 -5.56 -18.88 -8.17
CA SER A 197 -6.64 -18.48 -9.08
C SER A 197 -6.83 -16.96 -9.09
N ARG A 198 -7.69 -16.45 -9.98
CA ARG A 198 -8.07 -15.02 -10.07
C ARG A 198 -8.51 -14.41 -8.73
N THR A 199 -9.09 -15.21 -7.83
CA THR A 199 -9.62 -14.75 -6.54
C THR A 199 -8.85 -15.32 -5.33
N GLN A 200 -7.73 -16.01 -5.56
CA GLN A 200 -6.93 -16.62 -4.48
C GLN A 200 -5.46 -16.73 -4.90
N SER A 201 -4.63 -15.76 -4.51
CA SER A 201 -3.18 -15.90 -4.62
C SER A 201 -2.66 -16.91 -3.59
N THR A 202 -1.68 -17.71 -4.00
CA THR A 202 -0.94 -18.64 -3.13
C THR A 202 0.44 -18.12 -2.74
N ALA A 203 0.79 -16.91 -3.18
CA ALA A 203 2.00 -16.22 -2.73
C ALA A 203 1.97 -15.98 -1.21
N ASN A 204 3.13 -15.77 -0.61
CA ASN A 204 3.23 -15.36 0.78
C ASN A 204 2.61 -13.95 0.96
N PRO A 205 1.86 -13.69 2.05
CA PRO A 205 1.41 -12.34 2.37
C PRO A 205 2.55 -11.53 2.98
N GLY A 206 2.47 -10.20 2.90
CA GLY A 206 3.28 -9.31 3.73
C GLY A 206 2.87 -9.39 5.20
N ARG A 207 3.76 -9.01 6.12
CA ARG A 207 3.50 -9.12 7.58
C ARG A 207 2.64 -8.00 8.15
N CYS A 208 2.61 -6.85 7.50
CA CYS A 208 1.76 -5.70 7.81
C CYS A 208 0.54 -5.66 6.88
N THR A 209 0.72 -5.87 5.57
CA THR A 209 -0.40 -5.89 4.61
C THR A 209 -1.28 -7.14 4.71
N ASN A 210 -0.75 -8.25 5.23
CA ASN A 210 -1.41 -9.53 5.48
C ASN A 210 -2.24 -10.09 4.29
N THR A 211 -1.91 -9.64 3.07
CA THR A 211 -2.74 -9.86 1.88
C THR A 211 -1.94 -10.64 0.83
N ARG A 212 -2.34 -11.88 0.54
CA ARG A 212 -1.63 -12.71 -0.45
C ARG A 212 -1.74 -12.11 -1.84
N GLY A 213 -0.62 -11.93 -2.52
CA GLY A 213 -0.57 -11.26 -3.81
C GLY A 213 -0.42 -9.74 -3.74
N TYR A 214 -0.11 -9.19 -2.56
CA TYR A 214 0.15 -7.77 -2.32
C TYR A 214 1.27 -7.64 -1.28
N LEU A 215 2.20 -6.72 -1.51
CA LEU A 215 3.28 -6.37 -0.58
C LEU A 215 3.49 -4.87 -0.64
N ALA A 216 3.55 -4.18 0.49
CA ALA A 216 3.94 -2.77 0.54
C ALA A 216 5.40 -2.61 0.07
N TYR A 217 5.78 -1.46 -0.48
CA TYR A 217 7.18 -1.19 -0.82
C TYR A 217 8.10 -1.26 0.42
N ALA A 218 7.61 -0.85 1.59
CA ALA A 218 8.27 -1.05 2.88
C ALA A 218 8.59 -2.55 3.16
N GLU A 219 7.62 -3.44 2.94
CA GLU A 219 7.79 -4.90 3.10
C GLU A 219 8.75 -5.48 2.06
N ILE A 220 8.75 -4.92 0.84
CA ILE A 220 9.69 -5.31 -0.22
C ILE A 220 11.13 -4.90 0.13
N LYS A 221 11.34 -3.68 0.66
CA LYS A 221 12.64 -3.24 1.19
C LYS A 221 13.13 -4.15 2.33
N GLU A 222 12.24 -4.48 3.28
CA GLU A 222 12.53 -5.39 4.38
C GLU A 222 12.96 -6.79 3.90
N ILE A 223 12.20 -7.40 2.98
CA ILE A 223 12.54 -8.70 2.39
C ILE A 223 13.91 -8.67 1.69
N ILE A 224 14.29 -7.53 1.11
CA ILE A 224 15.59 -7.36 0.45
C ILE A 224 16.73 -7.20 1.47
N SER A 225 16.57 -6.39 2.53
CA SER A 225 17.60 -6.22 3.57
C SER A 225 17.85 -7.52 4.35
N ALA A 226 16.79 -8.27 4.68
CA ALA A 226 16.88 -9.57 5.37
C ALA A 226 17.56 -10.69 4.54
N GLY A 227 17.81 -10.47 3.25
CA GLY A 227 18.65 -11.34 2.40
C GLY A 227 18.15 -12.78 2.23
N GLY A 228 19.06 -13.75 2.34
CA GLY A 228 18.76 -15.16 2.09
C GLY A 228 18.58 -15.51 0.61
N ASN A 229 17.58 -16.32 0.26
CA ASN A 229 17.28 -16.71 -1.12
C ASN A 229 16.46 -15.62 -1.85
N VAL A 230 17.08 -14.45 -1.99
CA VAL A 230 16.53 -13.25 -2.63
C VAL A 230 17.31 -12.95 -3.91
N ARG A 231 16.60 -12.58 -4.97
CA ARG A 231 17.18 -12.02 -6.20
C ARG A 231 16.35 -10.86 -6.71
N THR A 232 16.97 -9.68 -6.81
CA THR A 232 16.39 -8.50 -7.45
C THR A 232 16.99 -8.28 -8.85
N PHE A 233 16.22 -7.65 -9.75
CA PHE A 233 16.69 -7.12 -11.04
C PHE A 233 15.62 -6.21 -11.66
N HIS A 234 16.03 -5.37 -12.62
CA HIS A 234 15.11 -4.62 -13.47
C HIS A 234 14.82 -5.40 -14.76
N ASP A 235 13.54 -5.63 -15.07
CA ASP A 235 13.08 -6.15 -16.35
C ASP A 235 12.85 -5.00 -17.34
N GLY A 236 13.80 -4.80 -18.25
CA GLY A 236 13.77 -3.69 -19.20
C GLY A 236 12.62 -3.73 -20.21
N ASP A 237 12.12 -4.93 -20.58
CA ASP A 237 11.06 -5.08 -21.58
C ASP A 237 9.70 -4.59 -21.07
N SER A 238 9.46 -4.69 -19.76
CA SER A 238 8.26 -4.13 -19.09
C SER A 238 8.55 -2.90 -18.22
N ASN A 239 9.82 -2.47 -18.15
CA ASN A 239 10.37 -1.46 -17.23
C ASN A 239 9.93 -1.69 -15.76
N THR A 240 10.01 -2.93 -15.30
CA THR A 240 9.53 -3.36 -13.96
C THR A 240 10.68 -3.73 -13.05
N ASP A 241 10.63 -3.33 -11.78
CA ASP A 241 11.53 -3.88 -10.77
C ASP A 241 10.97 -5.22 -10.26
N VAL A 242 11.81 -6.25 -10.30
CA VAL A 242 11.44 -7.63 -9.98
C VAL A 242 12.21 -8.12 -8.78
N LEU A 243 11.48 -8.70 -7.82
CA LEU A 243 12.00 -9.45 -6.68
C LEU A 243 11.54 -10.91 -6.83
N LEU A 244 12.49 -11.85 -6.76
CA LEU A 244 12.24 -13.27 -6.57
C LEU A 244 12.67 -13.64 -5.15
N TYR A 245 11.78 -14.24 -4.36
CA TYR A 245 12.09 -14.69 -3.00
C TYR A 245 11.22 -15.90 -2.63
N ASN A 246 11.79 -16.94 -2.01
CA ASN A 246 11.04 -18.08 -1.44
C ASN A 246 9.98 -18.72 -2.37
N GLY A 247 10.26 -18.77 -3.68
CA GLY A 247 9.36 -19.30 -4.72
C GLY A 247 8.30 -18.32 -5.24
N ASP A 248 8.22 -17.11 -4.69
CA ASP A 248 7.37 -16.01 -5.16
C ASP A 248 8.12 -15.07 -6.11
N TYR A 249 7.42 -14.61 -7.14
CA TYR A 249 7.76 -13.43 -7.94
C TYR A 249 6.99 -12.23 -7.39
N VAL A 250 7.61 -11.04 -7.42
CA VAL A 250 6.98 -9.75 -7.14
C VAL A 250 7.39 -8.77 -8.23
N GLY A 251 6.42 -8.13 -8.89
CA GLY A 251 6.67 -6.98 -9.78
C GLY A 251 6.22 -5.69 -9.11
N TYR A 252 7.13 -4.72 -8.98
CA TYR A 252 6.96 -3.46 -8.26
C TYR A 252 7.71 -2.29 -8.95
N MET A 253 7.77 -1.13 -8.28
CA MET A 253 8.53 0.05 -8.74
C MET A 253 9.41 0.60 -7.62
N THR A 254 10.71 0.74 -7.88
CA THR A 254 11.64 1.55 -7.09
C THR A 254 11.43 3.05 -7.32
N PRO A 255 11.96 3.94 -6.45
CA PRO A 255 12.05 5.37 -6.73
C PRO A 255 12.68 5.67 -8.09
N THR A 256 13.79 5.00 -8.44
CA THR A 256 14.46 5.15 -9.75
C THR A 256 13.52 4.90 -10.92
N THR A 257 12.76 3.79 -10.91
CA THR A 257 11.79 3.47 -11.98
C THR A 257 10.60 4.44 -12.00
N LYS A 258 10.21 5.01 -10.85
CA LYS A 258 9.22 6.09 -10.80
C LYS A 258 9.79 7.36 -11.42
N ASP A 259 11.01 7.76 -11.09
CA ASP A 259 11.62 9.02 -11.54
C ASP A 259 12.00 9.01 -13.03
N THR A 260 12.40 7.87 -13.60
CA THR A 260 12.52 7.74 -15.06
C THR A 260 11.17 7.95 -15.75
N ARG A 261 10.11 7.29 -15.27
CA ARG A 261 8.77 7.44 -15.84
C ARG A 261 8.20 8.85 -15.65
N ARG A 262 8.40 9.48 -14.48
CA ARG A 262 8.02 10.89 -14.23
C ARG A 262 8.71 11.85 -15.21
N THR A 263 9.93 11.53 -15.64
CA THR A 263 10.63 12.28 -16.69
C THR A 263 9.93 12.10 -18.03
N ASP A 264 9.68 10.86 -18.47
CA ASP A 264 8.93 10.55 -19.71
C ASP A 264 7.55 11.24 -19.72
N TRP A 265 6.80 11.15 -18.61
CA TRP A 265 5.47 11.74 -18.50
C TRP A 265 5.48 13.27 -18.60
N ARG A 266 6.54 13.91 -18.08
CA ARG A 266 6.74 15.35 -18.20
C ARG A 266 7.08 15.75 -19.64
N GLU A 267 7.90 14.99 -20.34
CA GLU A 267 8.20 15.23 -21.76
C GLU A 267 6.96 15.02 -22.65
N PHE A 268 6.12 14.04 -22.33
CA PHE A 268 4.84 13.79 -23.00
C PHE A 268 3.69 14.72 -22.56
N ASN A 269 4.01 15.78 -21.79
CA ASN A 269 3.06 16.82 -21.35
C ASN A 269 1.85 16.26 -20.56
N PHE A 270 2.05 15.21 -19.76
CA PHE A 270 1.06 14.75 -18.79
C PHE A 270 1.01 15.68 -17.56
N ALA A 271 -0.07 15.63 -16.78
CA ALA A 271 -0.30 16.56 -15.67
C ALA A 271 0.61 16.30 -14.44
N GLY A 272 1.18 15.10 -14.36
CA GLY A 272 1.97 14.61 -13.23
C GLY A 272 1.69 13.12 -13.01
N THR A 273 1.87 12.65 -11.78
CA THR A 273 1.55 11.27 -11.38
C THR A 273 0.76 11.20 -10.07
N ILE A 274 0.15 10.04 -9.81
CA ILE A 274 -0.54 9.68 -8.56
C ILE A 274 0.06 8.37 -8.06
N ASP A 275 0.58 8.38 -6.84
CA ASP A 275 1.15 7.20 -6.19
C ASP A 275 0.12 6.54 -5.26
N TRP A 276 -0.11 5.23 -5.44
CA TRP A 276 -0.86 4.41 -4.50
C TRP A 276 0.09 3.49 -3.72
N ALA A 277 0.33 3.69 -2.43
CA ALA A 277 -0.05 4.82 -1.58
C ALA A 277 1.08 5.14 -0.59
N VAL A 278 1.03 6.33 0.01
CA VAL A 278 2.14 6.88 0.82
C VAL A 278 2.46 6.04 2.07
N ASP A 279 1.45 5.45 2.70
CA ASP A 279 1.55 4.53 3.84
C ASP A 279 2.25 3.21 3.53
N LEU A 280 2.41 2.88 2.25
CA LEU A 280 3.05 1.65 1.78
C LEU A 280 4.54 1.85 1.44
N GLN A 281 5.02 3.10 1.41
CA GLN A 281 6.39 3.42 1.00
C GLN A 281 7.41 2.97 2.05
N GLU A 282 7.22 3.35 3.31
CA GLU A 282 8.18 3.16 4.41
C GLU A 282 7.48 2.88 5.75
N PHE A 283 8.21 2.30 6.71
CA PHE A 283 7.72 2.11 8.07
C PHE A 283 7.91 3.38 8.91
N SER A 284 6.86 3.85 9.60
CA SER A 284 6.95 5.04 10.48
C SER A 284 7.67 4.75 11.81
N GLU A 285 8.03 5.81 12.55
CA GLU A 285 8.62 5.70 13.91
C GLU A 285 7.76 4.83 14.84
N GLU A 286 6.43 4.91 14.76
CA GLU A 286 5.51 4.03 15.52
C GLU A 286 5.76 2.54 15.22
N HIS A 287 6.00 2.18 13.96
CA HIS A 287 6.32 0.82 13.58
C HIS A 287 7.70 0.41 14.09
N LEU A 288 8.72 1.25 13.85
CA LEU A 288 10.13 1.01 14.21
C LEU A 288 10.35 0.90 15.72
N THR A 289 9.56 1.62 16.52
CA THR A 289 9.65 1.62 17.99
C THR A 289 8.60 0.76 18.69
N ASN A 290 7.73 0.05 17.96
CA ASN A 290 6.74 -0.83 18.58
C ASN A 290 7.41 -2.04 19.25
N THR A 291 7.37 -2.07 20.59
CA THR A 291 7.84 -3.20 21.40
C THR A 291 6.69 -3.88 22.14
N ASP A 292 5.53 -4.05 21.50
CA ASP A 292 4.37 -4.69 22.13
C ASP A 292 4.65 -6.17 22.43
N ARG A 293 4.33 -6.56 23.67
CA ARG A 293 4.49 -7.91 24.19
C ARG A 293 3.32 -8.26 25.12
N PRO A 294 3.02 -9.55 25.37
CA PRO A 294 1.96 -9.91 26.30
C PRO A 294 2.28 -9.39 27.71
N LYS A 295 1.38 -8.56 28.27
CA LYS A 295 1.62 -7.90 29.57
C LYS A 295 1.40 -8.83 30.78
N SER A 296 0.76 -9.99 30.57
CA SER A 296 0.53 -11.03 31.57
C SER A 296 0.21 -12.37 30.89
N GLY A 297 0.21 -13.47 31.66
CA GLY A 297 -0.11 -14.81 31.16
C GLY A 297 1.11 -15.58 30.66
N GLN A 298 0.94 -16.26 29.53
CA GLN A 298 2.02 -17.00 28.86
C GLN A 298 2.57 -16.21 27.67
N GLY A 299 3.88 -16.33 27.44
CA GLY A 299 4.59 -15.81 26.28
C GLY A 299 5.92 -16.55 26.12
N CYS A 300 6.84 -16.02 25.31
CA CYS A 300 8.21 -16.55 25.29
C CYS A 300 8.90 -16.31 26.64
N ILE A 301 9.74 -17.23 27.09
CA ILE A 301 10.58 -17.07 28.30
C ILE A 301 12.04 -17.50 28.10
N SER A 302 12.40 -18.00 26.91
CA SER A 302 13.76 -18.32 26.46
C SER A 302 13.75 -18.34 24.94
N GLY A 303 14.81 -17.81 24.32
CA GLY A 303 14.99 -17.79 22.87
C GLY A 303 16.45 -17.54 22.49
N HIS A 304 16.77 -17.62 21.20
CA HIS A 304 18.11 -17.39 20.65
C HIS A 304 18.05 -16.67 19.30
N ASP A 305 19.19 -16.13 18.86
CA ASP A 305 19.37 -15.47 17.56
C ASP A 305 19.31 -16.49 16.40
N MET A 306 18.60 -16.14 15.31
CA MET A 306 18.60 -16.86 14.03
C MET A 306 19.79 -16.49 13.14
N THR A 307 20.43 -15.37 13.45
CA THR A 307 21.52 -14.72 12.74
C THR A 307 22.80 -14.75 13.59
N LEU A 308 23.78 -13.90 13.27
CA LEU A 308 24.90 -13.57 14.16
C LEU A 308 24.95 -12.06 14.43
N GLU A 309 23.82 -11.37 14.25
CA GLU A 309 23.73 -9.91 14.08
C GLU A 309 22.96 -9.22 15.20
N THR A 310 22.28 -9.95 16.10
CA THR A 310 21.61 -9.37 17.28
C THR A 310 22.41 -9.50 18.59
N ALA A 311 23.54 -10.23 18.58
CA ALA A 311 24.26 -10.62 19.79
C ALA A 311 23.33 -11.30 20.83
N GLU A 312 23.53 -11.05 22.13
CA GLU A 312 22.71 -11.65 23.22
C GLU A 312 21.32 -10.99 23.36
N MET A 313 20.94 -10.05 22.46
CA MET A 313 19.67 -9.32 22.57
C MET A 313 18.44 -10.21 22.37
N CYS A 314 18.50 -11.20 21.47
CA CYS A 314 17.41 -12.16 21.30
C CYS A 314 17.16 -12.97 22.58
N GLU A 315 18.22 -13.43 23.27
CA GLU A 315 18.07 -14.18 24.51
C GLU A 315 17.37 -13.33 25.59
N PHE A 316 17.87 -12.11 25.79
CA PHE A 316 17.31 -11.14 26.73
C PHE A 316 15.85 -10.78 26.40
N ALA A 317 15.55 -10.41 25.15
CA ALA A 317 14.23 -9.93 24.78
C ALA A 317 13.17 -11.05 24.84
N CYS A 318 13.53 -12.25 24.37
CA CYS A 318 12.67 -13.43 24.44
C CYS A 318 12.42 -13.89 25.90
N GLU A 319 13.34 -13.67 26.85
CA GLU A 319 13.12 -13.92 28.29
C GLU A 319 11.89 -13.15 28.84
N TYR A 320 11.72 -11.90 28.40
CA TYR A 320 10.60 -11.04 28.80
C TYR A 320 9.40 -11.12 27.84
N GLY A 321 9.43 -12.04 26.87
CA GLY A 321 8.34 -12.29 25.95
C GLY A 321 8.20 -11.29 24.79
N PHE A 322 9.22 -10.47 24.53
CA PHE A 322 9.33 -9.68 23.30
C PHE A 322 10.32 -10.39 22.35
N CYS A 323 9.81 -11.16 21.39
CA CYS A 323 10.61 -12.12 20.63
C CYS A 323 10.30 -11.99 19.12
N PRO A 324 10.95 -11.06 18.38
CA PRO A 324 10.68 -10.81 16.97
C PRO A 324 11.07 -12.01 16.09
N SER A 325 10.09 -12.70 15.51
CA SER A 325 10.29 -14.00 14.83
C SER A 325 10.95 -13.94 13.43
N SER A 326 11.50 -12.79 13.07
CA SER A 326 12.38 -12.59 11.91
C SER A 326 13.87 -12.73 12.30
N LEU A 327 14.18 -12.44 13.56
CA LEU A 327 15.53 -12.42 14.14
C LEU A 327 15.72 -13.47 15.24
N CYS A 328 14.68 -13.77 16.02
CA CYS A 328 14.79 -14.63 17.20
C CYS A 328 13.88 -15.87 17.10
N ILE A 329 14.43 -17.04 17.46
CA ILE A 329 13.64 -18.25 17.74
C ILE A 329 13.23 -18.23 19.21
N CYS A 330 11.96 -18.59 19.47
CA CYS A 330 11.46 -18.82 20.83
C CYS A 330 11.51 -20.31 21.18
N ASP A 331 12.40 -20.69 22.09
CA ASP A 331 12.63 -22.08 22.51
C ASP A 331 11.58 -22.57 23.52
N GLU A 332 11.26 -21.75 24.52
CA GLU A 332 10.31 -22.10 25.57
C GLU A 332 9.23 -21.03 25.74
N LYS A 333 7.98 -21.49 25.87
CA LYS A 333 6.84 -20.66 26.24
C LYS A 333 6.35 -21.01 27.64
N GLY A 334 6.29 -20.00 28.50
CA GLY A 334 5.98 -20.15 29.92
C GLY A 334 5.39 -18.89 30.52
N LYS A 335 5.29 -18.86 31.85
CA LYS A 335 4.74 -17.70 32.58
C LYS A 335 5.74 -16.54 32.54
N LEU A 336 5.31 -15.40 32.00
CA LEU A 336 6.17 -14.24 31.83
C LEU A 336 6.70 -13.67 33.16
N LYS A 337 7.97 -13.24 33.13
CA LYS A 337 8.65 -12.52 34.20
C LYS A 337 8.22 -11.04 34.22
N GLY A 338 8.42 -10.38 35.36
CA GLY A 338 8.35 -8.92 35.44
C GLY A 338 9.56 -8.31 34.75
N LEU A 339 9.40 -7.15 34.10
CA LEU A 339 10.51 -6.44 33.46
C LEU A 339 11.53 -5.91 34.50
N PRO A 340 12.79 -5.70 34.10
CA PRO A 340 13.75 -4.88 34.86
C PRO A 340 13.27 -3.42 34.99
N ALA A 341 14.04 -2.60 35.71
CA ALA A 341 13.81 -1.16 35.75
C ALA A 341 14.05 -0.53 34.35
N GLU A 342 13.08 0.24 33.86
CA GLU A 342 13.14 0.90 32.55
C GLU A 342 13.88 2.25 32.65
N ARG A 343 14.91 2.44 31.81
CA ARG A 343 15.48 3.76 31.49
C ARG A 343 14.61 4.42 30.43
N LYS A 344 14.13 5.63 30.68
CA LYS A 344 13.12 6.32 29.84
C LYS A 344 13.72 7.39 28.92
N ASP A 345 14.98 7.68 29.15
CA ASP A 345 15.88 8.58 28.46
C ASP A 345 16.59 7.90 27.27
N VAL A 346 16.74 6.58 27.30
CA VAL A 346 17.33 5.78 26.20
C VAL A 346 16.25 5.39 25.20
N LYS A 347 16.41 5.75 23.92
CA LYS A 347 15.49 5.37 22.84
C LYS A 347 15.87 4.07 22.13
N GLY A 348 17.15 3.85 21.83
CA GLY A 348 17.67 2.64 21.15
C GLY A 348 17.19 2.46 19.71
N SER A 349 18.10 2.50 18.73
CA SER A 349 17.76 2.20 17.32
C SER A 349 18.90 1.42 16.67
N ALA A 350 18.63 0.74 15.55
CA ALA A 350 19.63 -0.11 14.89
C ALA A 350 20.47 0.70 13.90
N TRP A 351 21.69 0.24 13.62
CA TRP A 351 22.52 0.83 12.55
C TRP A 351 21.93 0.64 11.15
N ASP A 352 21.27 -0.49 10.86
CA ASP A 352 20.32 -0.59 9.74
C ASP A 352 18.94 -0.08 10.17
N TRP A 353 18.67 1.20 9.90
CA TRP A 353 17.39 1.85 10.18
C TRP A 353 16.21 1.30 9.34
N LEU A 354 16.48 0.58 8.24
CA LEU A 354 15.46 -0.09 7.42
C LEU A 354 15.04 -1.44 8.00
N HIS A 355 15.88 -2.09 8.82
CA HIS A 355 15.57 -3.40 9.40
C HIS A 355 14.60 -3.27 10.59
N LEU A 356 13.29 -3.25 10.28
CA LEU A 356 12.20 -2.95 11.20
C LEU A 356 12.27 -3.72 12.53
N ASP A 357 12.45 -5.05 12.50
CA ASP A 357 12.51 -5.82 13.76
C ASP A 357 13.82 -5.67 14.53
N MET A 358 14.91 -5.19 13.90
CA MET A 358 16.16 -4.89 14.61
C MET A 358 16.03 -3.56 15.36
N ASN A 359 15.41 -2.57 14.72
CA ASN A 359 15.06 -1.30 15.37
C ASN A 359 14.17 -1.51 16.58
N ARG A 360 13.16 -2.39 16.49
CA ARG A 360 12.35 -2.78 17.64
C ARG A 360 13.13 -3.53 18.72
N LEU A 361 14.10 -4.37 18.34
CA LEU A 361 14.94 -5.11 19.28
C LEU A 361 15.88 -4.18 20.06
N CYS A 362 16.48 -3.18 19.39
CA CYS A 362 17.22 -2.07 20.02
C CYS A 362 16.30 -1.23 20.91
N ALA A 363 15.15 -0.79 20.39
CA ALA A 363 14.17 0.02 21.11
C ALA A 363 13.56 -0.71 22.33
N PHE A 364 13.60 -2.05 22.37
CA PHE A 364 13.28 -2.82 23.56
C PHE A 364 14.48 -2.91 24.51
N SER A 365 15.59 -3.46 24.05
CA SER A 365 16.67 -3.94 24.92
C SER A 365 17.49 -2.81 25.54
N CYS A 366 17.72 -1.71 24.80
CA CYS A 366 18.53 -0.58 25.27
C CYS A 366 17.93 0.16 26.47
N ARG A 367 16.59 0.10 26.64
CA ARG A 367 15.88 0.61 27.83
C ARG A 367 16.12 -0.19 29.11
N TYR A 368 16.75 -1.36 29.01
CA TYR A 368 17.03 -2.25 30.14
C TYR A 368 18.53 -2.63 30.24
N ASP A 369 19.41 -1.71 29.84
CA ASP A 369 20.88 -1.87 29.86
C ASP A 369 21.46 -2.98 28.96
N ASN A 370 20.65 -3.57 28.06
CA ASN A 370 21.11 -4.50 27.02
C ASN A 370 21.16 -3.78 25.66
N CYS A 371 22.27 -3.07 25.40
CA CYS A 371 22.47 -2.25 24.19
C CYS A 371 23.88 -2.48 23.61
N PRO A 372 24.11 -3.50 22.77
CA PRO A 372 25.39 -3.71 22.12
C PRO A 372 25.64 -2.64 21.05
N HIS A 373 26.71 -1.88 21.19
CA HIS A 373 27.03 -0.74 20.31
C HIS A 373 27.39 -1.15 18.87
N GLU A 374 27.70 -2.42 18.63
CA GLU A 374 27.90 -3.01 17.30
C GLU A 374 26.60 -3.10 16.50
N VAL A 375 25.44 -3.16 17.17
CA VAL A 375 24.12 -3.37 16.56
C VAL A 375 23.22 -2.14 16.73
N CYS A 376 23.30 -1.49 17.89
CA CYS A 376 22.42 -0.41 18.30
C CYS A 376 23.17 0.90 18.59
N THR A 377 22.43 2.01 18.47
CA THR A 377 22.89 3.37 18.73
C THR A 377 21.89 4.13 19.63
N ASP A 378 22.39 5.15 20.34
CA ASP A 378 21.65 5.93 21.36
C ASP A 378 20.77 7.03 20.73
N GLY A 379 19.84 6.61 19.87
CA GLY A 379 18.86 7.48 19.22
C GLY A 379 18.55 7.04 17.80
N ILE A 380 17.49 7.61 17.21
CA ILE A 380 17.15 7.35 15.80
C ILE A 380 18.11 8.17 14.92
N ILE A 381 19.16 7.54 14.42
CA ILE A 381 19.96 8.09 13.33
C ILE A 381 19.15 7.91 12.03
N GLN A 382 18.45 8.97 11.62
CA GLN A 382 17.97 9.06 10.24
C GLN A 382 19.17 9.38 9.35
N GLN A 383 19.43 8.54 8.33
CA GLN A 383 20.42 8.89 7.32
C GLN A 383 19.89 10.06 6.47
N GLY A 384 20.34 11.28 6.77
CA GLY A 384 19.84 12.48 6.10
C GLY A 384 20.45 13.84 6.46
N GLU A 385 21.30 13.96 7.49
CA GLU A 385 21.89 15.26 7.89
C GLU A 385 23.45 15.35 7.80
N ASP A 386 24.16 14.25 7.50
CA ASP A 386 25.64 14.17 7.53
C ASP A 386 26.32 13.90 6.15
N GLU A 387 25.97 14.63 5.08
CA GLU A 387 26.72 14.62 3.79
C GLU A 387 27.09 16.03 3.26
N ASP A 388 26.98 17.09 4.08
CA ASP A 388 27.17 18.49 3.67
C ASP A 388 28.25 19.25 4.49
N GLU A 389 29.33 18.57 4.96
CA GLU A 389 30.47 19.24 5.63
C GLU A 389 31.85 18.55 5.43
N ASP A 390 32.50 18.79 4.27
CA ASP A 390 33.99 18.92 4.09
C ASP A 390 34.39 19.46 2.68
#